data_AF-A0A246GFW4-F1
#
_entry.id   AF-A0A246GFW4-F1
#
_cell.length_a   1.000
_cell.length_b   1.000
_cell.length_c   1.000
_cell.angle_alpha   90.00
_cell.angle_beta   90.00
_cell.angle_gamma   90.00
#
_symmetry.space_group_name_H-M   'P 1'
#
loop_
_entity.id
_entity.type
_entity.pdbx_description
1 polymer ?
#
loop_
_entity_poly.entity_id
_entity_poly.type
_entity_poly.pdbx_seq_one_letter_code
_entity_poly.pdbx_strand_id
1 'polypeptide(L)'
;MMNKYYNNEIVLPKGITGFTSINDFFEIPKINKDSILFKIEVLSTSLIDFEIPTSDRNYYCLTFIAKKDQKKYIVLFNSHFNFFAGVDKIDWMEKEFINLPDFIVQHFEENNFRYLNKDFLMNTLTKDILKNLAKIEIEQIDYWESSTVGEIVFNEYD
;
A
#
# COMPACT_ATOMS: atom_id res chain seq x y z
N MET A 1 -3.90 -15.27 -22.73
CA MET A 1 -3.97 -14.21 -21.70
C MET A 1 -3.66 -14.85 -20.38
N MET A 2 -2.49 -14.57 -19.80
CA MET A 2 -1.99 -15.23 -18.61
C MET A 2 -2.08 -14.22 -17.46
N ASN A 3 -2.93 -14.49 -16.47
CA ASN A 3 -3.08 -13.67 -15.27
C ASN A 3 -1.71 -13.52 -14.59
N LYS A 4 -1.15 -12.31 -14.63
CA LYS A 4 0.25 -12.04 -14.29
C LYS A 4 0.48 -11.59 -12.85
N TYR A 5 -0.55 -11.61 -12.01
CA TYR A 5 -0.49 -11.09 -10.64
C TYR A 5 -0.63 -12.23 -9.62
N TYR A 6 0.39 -13.07 -9.50
CA TYR A 6 0.51 -13.98 -8.35
C TYR A 6 1.51 -13.38 -7.36
N ASN A 7 0.97 -12.76 -6.32
CA ASN A 7 1.75 -12.19 -5.21
C ASN A 7 2.01 -13.20 -4.08
N ASN A 8 1.75 -14.49 -4.31
CA ASN A 8 1.86 -15.57 -3.31
C ASN A 8 3.29 -15.79 -2.75
N GLU A 9 4.29 -15.05 -3.24
CA GLU A 9 5.69 -15.13 -2.80
C GLU A 9 6.19 -13.89 -2.05
N ILE A 10 5.31 -12.90 -1.78
CA ILE A 10 5.74 -11.68 -1.10
C ILE A 10 5.89 -11.92 0.39
N VAL A 11 7.14 -11.86 0.85
CA VAL A 11 7.50 -11.70 2.26
C VAL A 11 7.51 -10.21 2.57
N LEU A 12 6.88 -9.78 3.66
CA LEU A 12 6.87 -8.36 4.01
C LEU A 12 8.27 -7.91 4.44
N PRO A 13 8.76 -6.77 3.94
CA PRO A 13 10.06 -6.26 4.32
C PRO A 13 10.04 -5.72 5.75
N LYS A 14 11.18 -5.81 6.44
CA LYS A 14 11.38 -5.13 7.73
C LYS A 14 11.10 -3.64 7.57
N GLY A 15 10.30 -3.06 8.45
CA GLY A 15 9.90 -1.65 8.43
C GLY A 15 8.62 -1.33 7.67
N ILE A 16 7.91 -2.35 7.16
CA ILE A 16 6.69 -2.15 6.37
C ILE A 16 5.61 -1.40 7.15
N THR A 17 5.55 -1.59 8.48
CA THR A 17 4.54 -0.93 9.31
C THR A 17 4.85 0.54 9.56
N GLY A 18 6.09 0.98 9.37
CA GLY A 18 6.57 2.32 9.73
C GLY A 18 7.14 2.42 11.15
N PHE A 19 7.00 1.38 11.98
CA PHE A 19 7.50 1.39 13.35
C PHE A 19 8.98 1.02 13.45
N THR A 20 9.73 1.79 14.23
CA THR A 20 11.13 1.50 14.56
C THR A 20 11.33 1.53 16.08
N SER A 21 12.40 0.91 16.54
CA SER A 21 12.82 0.95 17.94
C SER A 21 14.31 1.24 18.01
N ILE A 22 14.75 1.88 19.10
CA ILE A 22 16.18 2.12 19.37
C ILE A 22 16.99 0.80 19.44
N ASN A 23 16.31 -0.32 19.68
CA ASN A 23 16.92 -1.64 19.72
C ASN A 23 16.94 -2.35 18.35
N ASP A 24 16.24 -1.79 17.36
CA ASP A 24 16.07 -2.32 16.00
C ASP A 24 16.42 -1.23 14.97
N PHE A 25 17.72 -0.86 14.90
CA PHE A 25 18.17 0.13 13.93
C PHE A 25 18.11 -0.43 12.50
N PHE A 26 17.16 0.08 11.73
CA PHE A 26 17.12 -0.05 10.27
C PHE A 26 16.60 1.26 9.68
N GLU A 27 17.07 1.59 8.48
CA GLU A 27 16.57 2.75 7.76
C GLU A 27 15.23 2.39 7.11
N ILE A 28 14.19 3.12 7.49
CA ILE A 28 12.91 3.04 6.77
C ILE A 28 13.04 3.92 5.53
N PRO A 29 12.90 3.37 4.31
CA PRO A 29 12.95 4.19 3.12
C PRO A 29 11.80 5.20 3.14
N LYS A 30 11.95 6.31 2.42
CA LYS A 30 10.88 7.30 2.26
C LYS A 30 10.54 7.46 0.80
N ILE A 31 9.26 7.31 0.49
CA ILE A 31 8.75 7.55 -0.86
C ILE A 31 8.69 9.06 -1.11
N ASN A 32 9.18 9.47 -2.29
CA ASN A 32 9.07 10.85 -2.72
C ASN A 32 7.65 11.12 -3.25
N LYS A 33 6.89 11.94 -2.52
CA LYS A 33 5.52 12.37 -2.88
C LYS A 33 5.43 12.99 -4.28
N ASP A 34 6.44 13.76 -4.70
CA ASP A 34 6.43 14.47 -5.98
C ASP A 34 6.51 13.44 -7.12
N SER A 35 7.16 12.31 -6.86
CA SER A 35 7.20 11.19 -7.80
C SER A 35 5.82 10.56 -8.00
N ILE A 36 4.96 10.53 -6.99
CA ILE A 36 3.60 10.01 -7.09
C ILE A 36 2.73 11.00 -7.86
N LEU A 37 2.80 12.29 -7.50
CA LEU A 37 2.03 13.36 -8.14
C LEU A 37 2.34 13.47 -9.64
N PHE A 38 3.62 13.45 -10.02
CA PHE A 38 3.99 13.49 -11.43
C PHE A 38 3.39 12.30 -12.22
N LYS A 39 3.37 11.11 -11.62
CA LYS A 39 2.80 9.91 -12.26
C LYS A 39 1.28 10.02 -12.38
N ILE A 40 0.58 10.63 -11.41
CA ILE A 40 -0.88 10.75 -11.49
C ILE A 40 -1.34 11.76 -12.52
N GLU A 41 -0.59 12.84 -12.77
CA GLU A 41 -0.91 13.83 -13.81
C GLU A 41 -0.99 13.22 -15.22
N VAL A 42 -0.15 12.21 -15.48
CA VAL A 42 -0.17 11.48 -16.75
C VAL A 42 -1.44 10.63 -16.88
N LEU A 43 -1.83 9.94 -15.80
CA LEU A 43 -2.92 8.97 -15.77
C LEU A 43 -4.33 9.59 -15.62
N SER A 44 -4.43 10.75 -14.98
CA SER A 44 -5.69 11.33 -14.51
C SER A 44 -6.17 12.54 -15.30
N THR A 45 -7.46 12.61 -15.58
CA THR A 45 -8.12 13.84 -16.07
C THR A 45 -8.18 14.88 -14.96
N SER A 46 -8.39 14.42 -13.73
CA SER A 46 -8.50 15.26 -12.54
C SER A 46 -8.05 14.51 -11.30
N LEU A 47 -7.23 15.15 -10.48
CA LEU A 47 -6.91 14.73 -9.12
C LEU A 47 -7.96 15.34 -8.19
N ILE A 48 -8.77 14.50 -7.56
CA ILE A 48 -9.84 14.92 -6.65
C ILE A 48 -9.27 15.17 -5.26
N ASP A 49 -8.43 14.26 -4.78
CA ASP A 49 -7.82 14.35 -3.45
C ASP A 49 -6.45 13.68 -3.39
N PHE A 50 -5.59 14.18 -2.50
CA PHE A 50 -4.25 13.67 -2.24
C PHE A 50 -3.92 13.82 -0.75
N GLU A 51 -4.13 12.75 0.00
CA GLU A 51 -3.82 12.71 1.41
C GLU A 51 -2.40 12.16 1.65
N ILE A 52 -1.67 12.82 2.54
CA ILE A 52 -0.31 12.43 2.90
C ILE A 52 -0.30 11.54 4.16
N PRO A 53 0.72 10.69 4.34
CA PRO A 53 0.96 9.97 5.58
C PRO A 53 1.01 10.92 6.78
N THR A 54 0.50 10.43 7.91
CA THR A 54 0.46 11.12 9.20
C THR A 54 1.19 10.25 10.25
N SER A 55 1.23 10.68 11.51
CA SER A 55 1.86 9.87 12.58
C SER A 55 1.18 8.53 12.77
N ASP A 56 -0.13 8.52 12.53
CA ASP A 56 -1.05 7.40 12.71
C ASP A 56 -1.36 6.66 11.39
N ARG A 57 -0.72 7.02 10.27
CA ARG A 57 -1.02 6.43 8.94
C ARG A 57 0.20 6.32 8.06
N ASN A 58 0.51 5.11 7.61
CA ASN A 58 1.75 4.83 6.88
C ASN A 58 1.65 4.91 5.34
N TYR A 59 0.61 5.53 4.77
CA TYR A 59 0.36 5.54 3.33
C TYR A 59 -0.17 6.87 2.80
N TYR A 60 0.08 7.13 1.52
CA TYR A 60 -0.58 8.18 0.74
C TYR A 60 -1.92 7.64 0.21
N CYS A 61 -2.96 8.45 0.22
CA CYS A 61 -4.25 8.12 -0.39
C CYS A 61 -4.54 9.09 -1.54
N LEU A 62 -4.81 8.56 -2.73
CA LEU A 62 -5.12 9.36 -3.91
C LEU A 62 -6.50 9.03 -4.42
N THR A 63 -7.28 10.06 -4.68
CA THR A 63 -8.54 9.93 -5.41
C THR A 63 -8.47 10.71 -6.71
N PHE A 64 -8.75 10.07 -7.85
CA PHE A 64 -8.67 10.71 -9.15
C PHE A 64 -9.66 10.14 -10.16
N ILE A 65 -9.90 10.88 -11.24
CA ILE A 65 -10.65 10.42 -12.42
C ILE A 65 -9.65 10.02 -13.50
N ALA A 66 -9.69 8.76 -13.95
CA ALA A 66 -8.77 8.26 -14.96
C ALA A 66 -9.10 8.78 -16.37
N LYS A 67 -8.08 9.15 -17.17
CA LYS A 67 -8.29 9.60 -18.56
C LYS A 67 -8.90 8.53 -19.45
N LYS A 68 -8.52 7.27 -19.23
CA LYS A 68 -8.82 6.18 -20.16
C LYS A 68 -10.30 5.79 -20.18
N ASP A 69 -10.95 5.74 -19.02
CA ASP A 69 -12.33 5.28 -18.89
C ASP A 69 -13.24 6.24 -18.12
N GLN A 70 -12.72 7.41 -17.72
CA GLN A 70 -13.45 8.46 -17.02
C GLN A 70 -14.07 8.00 -15.68
N LYS A 71 -13.53 6.94 -15.07
CA LYS A 71 -13.97 6.46 -13.76
C LYS A 71 -13.13 7.03 -12.63
N LYS A 72 -13.75 7.13 -11.45
CA LYS A 72 -13.08 7.47 -10.20
C LYS A 72 -12.34 6.24 -9.66
N TYR A 73 -11.12 6.45 -9.19
CA TYR A 73 -10.30 5.44 -8.53
C TYR A 73 -9.73 6.00 -7.23
N ILE A 74 -9.59 5.13 -6.23
CA ILE A 74 -8.84 5.39 -5.00
C ILE A 74 -7.65 4.44 -4.97
N VAL A 75 -6.45 5.00 -4.82
CA VAL A 75 -5.19 4.25 -4.84
C VAL A 75 -4.36 4.62 -3.62
N LEU A 76 -3.89 3.60 -2.91
CA LEU A 76 -3.01 3.74 -1.77
C LEU A 76 -1.57 3.49 -2.20
N PHE A 77 -0.64 4.29 -1.67
CA PHE A 77 0.80 4.05 -1.82
C PHE A 77 1.44 3.96 -0.44
N ASN A 78 2.12 2.86 -0.15
CA ASN A 78 2.86 2.75 1.10
C ASN A 78 3.92 3.86 1.14
N SER A 79 4.11 4.49 2.30
CA SER A 79 5.01 5.65 2.42
C SER A 79 6.49 5.28 2.52
N HIS A 80 6.78 3.99 2.71
CA HIS A 80 8.11 3.47 2.95
C HIS A 80 8.62 2.55 1.85
N PHE A 81 7.72 1.87 1.15
CA PHE A 81 8.02 0.94 0.07
C PHE A 81 7.23 1.32 -1.16
N ASN A 82 7.78 1.01 -2.34
CA ASN A 82 7.13 1.26 -3.63
C ASN A 82 5.92 0.32 -3.85
N PHE A 83 5.07 0.10 -2.86
CA PHE A 83 3.86 -0.72 -2.96
C PHE A 83 2.64 0.16 -3.18
N PHE A 84 1.72 -0.31 -4.02
CA PHE A 84 0.44 0.35 -4.21
C PHE A 84 -0.71 -0.64 -4.35
N ALA A 85 -1.91 -0.19 -4.02
CA ALA A 85 -3.13 -0.99 -4.06
C ALA A 85 -4.35 -0.13 -4.38
N GLY A 86 -5.41 -0.76 -4.88
CA GLY A 86 -6.70 -0.11 -5.08
C GLY A 86 -7.65 -0.37 -3.92
N VAL A 87 -8.47 0.62 -3.58
CA VAL A 87 -9.57 0.49 -2.63
C VAL A 87 -10.85 1.10 -3.20
N ASP A 88 -12.00 0.58 -2.81
CA ASP A 88 -13.31 1.19 -3.16
C ASP A 88 -13.74 2.21 -2.11
N LYS A 89 -13.52 1.87 -0.83
CA LYS A 89 -13.81 2.70 0.34
C LYS A 89 -12.77 2.48 1.44
N ILE A 90 -12.53 3.54 2.21
CA ILE A 90 -11.72 3.56 3.44
C ILE A 90 -12.67 3.97 4.56
N ASP A 91 -12.70 3.19 5.65
CA ASP A 91 -13.49 3.47 6.85
C ASP A 91 -12.64 3.17 8.08
N TRP A 92 -11.90 4.19 8.57
CA TRP A 92 -10.90 4.02 9.64
C TRP A 92 -9.92 2.88 9.29
N MET A 93 -9.86 1.85 10.14
CA MET A 93 -8.98 0.69 9.96
C MET A 93 -9.43 -0.23 8.82
N GLU A 94 -10.70 -0.19 8.43
CA GLU A 94 -11.25 -1.08 7.40
C GLU A 94 -11.07 -0.51 5.98
N LYS A 95 -10.54 -1.34 5.09
CA LYS A 95 -10.28 -0.99 3.69
C LYS A 95 -10.89 -2.04 2.79
N GLU A 96 -11.78 -1.62 1.90
CA GLU A 96 -12.32 -2.52 0.89
C GLU A 96 -11.37 -2.56 -0.31
N PHE A 97 -10.40 -3.49 -0.27
CA PHE A 97 -9.46 -3.67 -1.38
C PHE A 97 -10.14 -4.17 -2.65
N ILE A 98 -9.71 -3.61 -3.78
CA ILE A 98 -10.18 -3.98 -5.13
C ILE A 98 -9.02 -4.24 -6.07
N ASN A 99 -9.30 -5.00 -7.12
CA ASN A 99 -8.36 -5.13 -8.23
C ASN A 99 -8.45 -3.88 -9.13
N LEU A 100 -7.31 -3.22 -9.32
CA LEU A 100 -7.23 -2.06 -10.21
C LEU A 100 -7.26 -2.53 -11.67
N PRO A 101 -7.80 -1.71 -12.59
CA PRO A 101 -7.68 -1.98 -14.02
C PRO A 101 -6.22 -2.07 -14.47
N ASP A 102 -5.93 -2.95 -15.43
CA ASP A 102 -4.58 -3.20 -15.94
C ASP A 102 -3.85 -1.93 -16.40
N PHE A 103 -4.56 -0.95 -16.96
CA PHE A 103 -3.92 0.28 -17.44
C PHE A 103 -3.38 1.15 -16.29
N ILE A 104 -4.00 1.09 -15.11
CA ILE A 104 -3.53 1.78 -13.91
C ILE A 104 -2.35 1.01 -13.34
N VAL A 105 -2.49 -0.31 -13.23
CA VAL A 105 -1.43 -1.20 -12.72
C VAL A 105 -0.15 -1.05 -13.56
N GLN A 106 -0.27 -1.22 -14.87
CA GLN A 106 0.84 -1.12 -15.81
C GLN A 106 1.54 0.25 -15.73
N HIS A 107 0.77 1.34 -15.67
CA HIS A 107 1.33 2.70 -15.57
C HIS A 107 2.23 2.86 -14.35
N PHE A 108 1.82 2.37 -13.19
CA PHE A 108 2.63 2.48 -11.97
C PHE A 108 3.78 1.46 -11.93
N GLU A 109 3.59 0.25 -12.44
CA GLU A 109 4.64 -0.77 -12.49
C GLU A 109 5.79 -0.41 -13.43
N GLU A 110 5.50 0.18 -14.61
CA GLU A 110 6.51 0.75 -15.51
C GLU A 110 7.30 1.89 -14.86
N ASN A 111 6.79 2.42 -13.75
CA ASN A 111 7.35 3.54 -13.01
C ASN A 111 7.87 3.13 -11.62
N ASN A 112 8.35 1.89 -11.47
CA ASN A 112 9.01 1.31 -10.29
C ASN A 112 8.13 1.13 -9.05
N PHE A 113 6.81 1.20 -9.19
CA PHE A 113 5.90 0.72 -8.15
C PHE A 113 5.59 -0.76 -8.35
N ARG A 114 5.17 -1.43 -7.29
CA ARG A 114 4.79 -2.83 -7.29
C ARG A 114 3.36 -2.96 -6.82
N TYR A 115 2.54 -3.61 -7.65
CA TYR A 115 1.13 -3.76 -7.36
C TYR A 115 0.86 -4.86 -6.34
N LEU A 116 0.09 -4.54 -5.31
CA LEU A 116 -0.47 -5.51 -4.39
C LEU A 116 -1.96 -5.71 -4.74
N ASN A 117 -2.28 -6.86 -5.31
CA ASN A 117 -3.66 -7.19 -5.67
C ASN A 117 -4.53 -7.48 -4.44
N LYS A 118 -5.85 -7.46 -4.63
CA LYS A 118 -6.84 -7.70 -3.57
C LYS A 118 -6.60 -9.02 -2.85
N ASP A 119 -6.43 -10.10 -3.60
CA ASP A 119 -6.33 -11.45 -3.05
C ASP A 119 -5.14 -11.58 -2.09
N PHE A 120 -4.01 -10.97 -2.44
CA PHE A 120 -2.83 -10.94 -1.57
C PHE A 120 -3.05 -10.10 -0.32
N LEU A 121 -3.66 -8.92 -0.45
CA LEU A 121 -3.91 -8.03 0.69
C LEU A 121 -4.91 -8.63 1.68
N MET A 122 -5.85 -9.45 1.19
CA MET A 122 -6.82 -10.17 2.02
C MET A 122 -6.29 -11.48 2.60
N ASN A 123 -5.06 -11.89 2.28
CA ASN A 123 -4.48 -13.09 2.90
C ASN A 123 -4.34 -12.90 4.40
N THR A 124 -4.70 -13.95 5.15
CA THR A 124 -4.44 -14.02 6.58
C THR A 124 -2.94 -14.03 6.86
N LEU A 125 -2.56 -13.45 7.99
CA LEU A 125 -1.16 -13.45 8.41
C LEU A 125 -0.63 -14.87 8.64
N THR A 126 0.56 -15.13 8.11
CA THR A 126 1.28 -16.39 8.35
C THR A 126 2.69 -16.09 8.85
N LYS A 127 3.31 -17.06 9.52
CA LYS A 127 4.70 -16.93 9.97
C LYS A 127 5.65 -16.58 8.83
N ASP A 128 5.40 -17.10 7.63
CA ASP A 128 6.24 -16.83 6.45
C ASP A 128 6.12 -15.40 5.94
N ILE A 129 4.93 -14.79 6.01
CA ILE A 129 4.69 -13.39 5.65
C ILE A 129 5.42 -12.46 6.63
N LEU A 130 5.40 -12.81 7.92
CA LEU A 130 5.90 -11.98 9.02
C LEU A 130 7.39 -12.21 9.35
N LYS A 131 8.05 -13.22 8.75
CA LYS A 131 9.38 -13.70 9.18
C LYS A 131 10.50 -12.66 9.19
N ASN A 132 10.38 -11.60 8.40
CA ASN A 132 11.39 -10.55 8.28
C ASN A 132 11.10 -9.32 9.15
N LEU A 133 9.92 -9.25 9.78
CA LEU A 133 9.52 -8.08 10.55
C LEU A 133 10.31 -7.96 11.86
N ALA A 134 10.52 -6.71 12.28
CA ALA A 134 11.15 -6.40 13.57
C ALA A 134 10.23 -6.79 14.73
N LYS A 135 10.81 -6.95 15.93
CA LYS A 135 10.03 -7.28 17.13
C LYS A 135 8.95 -6.23 17.40
N ILE A 136 9.29 -4.95 17.26
CA ILE A 136 8.34 -3.84 17.44
C ILE A 136 7.19 -3.89 16.43
N GLU A 137 7.44 -4.31 15.19
CA GLU A 137 6.40 -4.42 14.17
C GLU A 137 5.41 -5.55 14.52
N ILE A 138 5.92 -6.68 15.00
CA ILE A 138 5.09 -7.79 15.49
C ILE A 138 4.25 -7.35 16.70
N GLU A 139 4.86 -6.62 17.64
CA GLU A 139 4.13 -6.10 18.81
C GLU A 139 2.99 -5.15 18.42
N GLN A 140 3.18 -4.32 17.39
CA GLN A 140 2.12 -3.45 16.87
C GLN A 140 1.01 -4.24 16.16
N ILE A 141 1.37 -5.23 15.35
CA ILE A 141 0.40 -6.12 14.69
C ILE A 141 -0.48 -6.81 15.72
N ASP A 142 0.11 -7.31 16.81
CA ASP A 142 -0.60 -7.96 17.90
C ASP A 142 -1.47 -6.97 18.69
N TYR A 143 -0.96 -5.77 18.98
CA TYR A 143 -1.70 -4.74 19.72
C TYR A 143 -2.94 -4.23 18.95
N TRP A 144 -2.79 -4.03 17.64
CA TRP A 144 -3.87 -3.59 16.74
C TRP A 144 -4.72 -4.73 16.20
N GLU A 145 -4.50 -5.96 16.68
CA GLU A 145 -5.23 -7.17 16.27
C GLU A 145 -5.33 -7.36 14.75
N SER A 146 -4.28 -6.96 14.02
CA SER A 146 -4.29 -7.02 12.56
C SER A 146 -4.29 -8.46 12.08
N SER A 147 -5.17 -8.74 11.12
CA SER A 147 -5.55 -10.08 10.68
C SER A 147 -5.18 -10.37 9.23
N THR A 148 -5.00 -9.32 8.42
CA THR A 148 -4.70 -9.40 6.99
C THR A 148 -3.43 -8.64 6.61
N VAL A 149 -2.85 -9.01 5.47
CA VAL A 149 -1.66 -8.32 4.94
C VAL A 149 -1.94 -6.83 4.67
N GLY A 150 -3.13 -6.51 4.17
CA GLY A 150 -3.52 -5.15 3.83
C GLY A 150 -3.56 -4.21 5.04
N GLU A 151 -3.99 -4.71 6.20
CA GLU A 151 -4.01 -3.96 7.46
C GLU A 151 -2.59 -3.60 7.92
N ILE A 152 -1.59 -4.43 7.66
CA ILE A 152 -0.18 -4.15 7.99
C ILE A 152 0.43 -3.16 7.00
N VAL A 153 0.26 -3.43 5.70
CA VAL A 153 0.92 -2.69 4.62
C VAL A 153 0.36 -1.29 4.49
N PHE A 154 -0.94 -1.10 4.72
CA PHE A 154 -1.61 0.18 4.67
C PHE A 154 -2.32 0.42 6.02
N ASN A 155 -1.53 0.58 7.08
CA ASN A 155 -2.05 0.71 8.43
C ASN A 155 -2.48 2.15 8.77
N GLU A 156 -3.43 2.22 9.71
CA GLU A 156 -3.77 3.44 10.45
C GLU A 156 -3.60 3.17 11.96
N TYR A 157 -2.37 2.91 12.40
CA TYR A 157 -2.02 2.62 13.79
C TYR A 157 -1.66 3.92 14.54
N ASP A 158 -2.41 4.28 15.58
CA ASP A 158 -2.17 5.45 16.47
C ASP A 158 -0.94 5.26 17.40
#